data_AF-A0A0F9EHY3-F1
#
_entry.id   AF-A0A0F9EHY3-F1
#
_cell.length_a   1.000
_cell.length_b   1.000
_cell.length_c   1.000
_cell.angle_alpha   90.00
_cell.angle_beta   90.00
_cell.angle_gamma   90.00
#
_symmetry.space_group_name_H-M   'P 1'
#
loop_
_entity.id
_entity.type
_entity.pdbx_description
1 polymer ?
#
loop_
_entity_poly.entity_id
_entity_poly.type
_entity_poly.pdbx_seq_one_letter_code
_entity_poly.pdbx_strand_id
1 'polypeptide(L)'
;LLMKGNPNVHQHLWLKPEHYHVITRSGRILIENRQRFMSRRLFESFAGYAYAQLKRMEKFEKRGYMGQKREAIMKKYGYDIKNAAHCIRLLYGAIHLARHNSIQVFLEGSAAFHTLAIKRGGWQLEAVKRHAGRLFNTFDLEKGRSQLPMRVERGDINAIVRQVISEHWEDLH
;
A
#
# COMPACT_ATOMS: atom_id res chain seq x y z
N LEU A 1 5.87 3.68 13.42
CA LEU A 1 5.49 2.85 12.25
C LEU A 1 5.65 3.58 10.92
N LEU A 2 5.22 4.84 10.82
CA LEU A 2 5.37 5.68 9.61
C LEU A 2 6.82 5.78 9.10
N MET A 3 7.79 6.07 9.97
CA MET A 3 9.21 6.10 9.62
C MET A 3 9.77 4.75 9.10
N LYS A 4 9.13 3.63 9.46
CA LYS A 4 9.52 2.30 8.96
C LYS A 4 8.93 2.00 7.58
N GLY A 5 8.18 2.93 6.99
CA GLY A 5 7.60 2.79 5.65
C GLY A 5 6.43 1.80 5.58
N ASN A 6 5.69 1.59 6.68
CA ASN A 6 4.55 0.67 6.67
C ASN A 6 3.39 1.27 5.82
N PRO A 7 3.05 0.68 4.66
CA PRO A 7 2.03 1.21 3.75
C PRO A 7 0.63 1.29 4.36
N ASN A 8 0.28 0.39 5.28
CA ASN A 8 -1.05 0.38 5.90
C ASN A 8 -1.23 1.60 6.81
N VAL A 9 -0.20 1.94 7.59
CA VAL A 9 -0.25 3.11 8.46
C VAL A 9 -0.22 4.40 7.63
N HIS A 10 0.62 4.41 6.60
CA HIS A 10 0.75 5.56 5.71
C HIS A 10 -0.55 5.89 4.97
N GLN A 11 -1.32 4.89 4.50
CA GLN A 11 -2.59 5.12 3.79
C GLN A 11 -3.58 5.98 4.59
N HIS A 12 -3.56 5.91 5.92
CA HIS A 12 -4.44 6.73 6.76
C HIS A 12 -4.15 8.23 6.67
N LEU A 13 -2.95 8.65 6.26
CA LEU A 13 -2.61 10.07 6.09
C LEU A 13 -3.02 10.62 4.71
N TRP A 14 -3.54 9.77 3.83
CA TRP A 14 -3.84 10.06 2.43
C TRP A 14 -5.32 9.80 2.07
N LEU A 15 -6.19 9.69 3.07
CA LEU A 15 -7.62 9.59 2.85
C LEU A 15 -8.16 10.96 2.42
N LYS A 16 -9.30 10.94 1.73
CA LYS A 16 -10.05 12.17 1.47
C LYS A 16 -10.67 12.68 2.79
N PRO A 17 -10.83 14.00 3.00
CA PRO A 17 -11.40 14.56 4.22
C PRO A 17 -12.71 13.91 4.67
N GLU A 18 -13.60 13.62 3.71
CA GLU A 18 -14.90 12.96 3.92
C GLU A 18 -14.83 11.50 4.39
N HIS A 19 -13.66 10.86 4.30
CA HIS A 19 -13.46 9.48 4.73
C HIS A 19 -12.88 9.37 6.16
N TYR A 20 -12.58 10.49 6.81
CA TYR A 20 -12.27 10.49 8.22
C TYR A 20 -13.55 10.64 9.03
N HIS A 21 -13.83 9.70 9.93
CA HIS A 21 -14.96 9.82 10.85
C HIS A 21 -14.75 10.95 11.86
N VAL A 22 -13.51 11.11 12.33
CA VAL A 22 -13.08 12.17 13.25
C VAL A 22 -11.67 12.61 12.84
N ILE A 23 -11.42 13.92 12.83
CA ILE A 23 -10.09 14.52 12.70
C ILE A 23 -9.90 15.47 13.88
N THR A 24 -9.09 15.08 14.86
CA THR A 24 -8.64 15.96 15.95
C THR A 24 -7.61 16.97 15.45
N ARG A 25 -7.31 18.01 16.25
CA ARG A 25 -6.23 18.97 15.93
C ARG A 25 -4.89 18.24 15.78
N SER A 26 -4.60 17.33 16.72
CA SER A 26 -3.42 16.46 16.69
C SER A 26 -3.37 15.55 15.44
N GLY A 27 -4.49 14.99 15.00
CA GLY A 27 -4.58 14.20 13.76
C GLY A 27 -4.34 15.03 12.51
N ARG A 28 -4.83 16.28 12.49
CA ARG A 28 -4.61 17.22 11.38
C ARG A 28 -3.12 17.53 11.18
N ILE A 29 -2.37 17.75 12.27
CA ILE A 29 -0.92 17.97 12.21
C ILE A 29 -0.21 16.81 11.49
N LEU A 30 -0.60 15.55 11.76
CA LEU A 30 -0.03 14.38 11.10
C LEU A 30 -0.35 14.35 9.60
N ILE A 31 -1.59 14.68 9.21
CA ILE A 31 -2.03 14.71 7.81
C ILE A 31 -1.30 15.82 7.05
N GLU A 32 -1.19 17.01 7.62
CA GLU A 32 -0.50 18.16 7.01
C GLU A 32 0.98 17.87 6.80
N ASN A 33 1.61 17.13 7.72
CA ASN A 33 3.01 16.73 7.63
C ASN A 33 3.25 15.39 6.93
N ARG A 34 2.23 14.77 6.31
CA ARG A 34 2.31 13.41 5.72
C ARG A 34 3.52 13.17 4.81
N GLN A 35 3.91 14.19 4.04
CA GLN A 35 5.06 14.12 3.12
C GLN A 35 6.39 13.90 3.84
N ARG A 36 6.56 14.48 5.04
CA ARG A 36 7.78 14.36 5.84
C ARG A 36 8.02 12.93 6.34
N PHE A 37 6.99 12.09 6.36
CA PHE A 37 7.11 10.68 6.74
C PHE A 37 7.50 9.75 5.59
N MET A 38 7.63 10.28 4.37
CA MET A 38 7.91 9.45 3.21
C MET A 38 9.40 9.28 2.93
N SER A 39 9.78 8.09 2.47
CA SER A 39 11.14 7.78 2.04
C SER A 39 11.14 6.58 1.10
N ARG A 40 12.28 6.31 0.47
CA ARG A 40 12.48 5.13 -0.39
C ARG A 40 12.27 3.80 0.34
N ARG A 41 12.22 3.76 1.68
CA ARG A 41 11.82 2.56 2.45
C ARG A 41 10.39 2.08 2.15
N LEU A 42 9.50 2.97 1.73
CA LEU A 42 8.17 2.59 1.29
C LEU A 42 8.23 1.70 0.05
N PHE A 43 9.19 1.93 -0.86
CA PHE A 43 9.39 1.09 -2.05
C PHE A 43 9.65 -0.36 -1.68
N GLU A 44 10.52 -0.60 -0.70
CA GLU A 44 10.84 -1.94 -0.21
C GLU A 44 9.61 -2.62 0.41
N SER A 45 8.81 -1.86 1.17
CA SER A 45 7.62 -2.40 1.80
C SER A 45 6.55 -2.76 0.76
N PHE A 46 6.24 -1.87 -0.18
CA PHE A 46 5.27 -2.15 -1.24
C PHE A 46 5.71 -3.33 -2.12
N ALA A 47 6.97 -3.34 -2.59
CA ALA A 47 7.51 -4.40 -3.43
C ALA A 47 7.60 -5.74 -2.68
N GLY A 48 8.06 -5.73 -1.43
CA GLY A 48 8.14 -6.91 -0.58
C GLY A 48 6.77 -7.53 -0.33
N TYR A 49 5.76 -6.72 -0.04
CA TYR A 49 4.39 -7.22 0.08
C TYR A 49 3.84 -7.73 -1.25
N ALA A 50 4.07 -7.03 -2.36
CA ALA A 50 3.62 -7.49 -3.68
C ALA A 50 4.22 -8.86 -4.04
N TYR A 51 5.52 -9.03 -3.82
CA TYR A 51 6.21 -10.31 -4.05
C TYR A 51 5.68 -11.42 -3.13
N ALA A 52 5.41 -11.12 -1.86
CA ALA A 52 4.79 -12.07 -0.95
C ALA A 52 3.38 -12.50 -1.42
N GLN A 53 2.58 -11.56 -1.93
CA GLN A 53 1.25 -11.85 -2.48
C GLN A 53 1.34 -12.70 -3.76
N LEU A 54 2.30 -12.39 -4.64
CA LEU A 54 2.59 -13.19 -5.83
C LEU A 54 2.91 -14.64 -5.47
N LYS A 55 3.81 -14.87 -4.50
CA LYS A 55 4.15 -16.23 -4.04
C LYS A 55 2.96 -16.94 -3.39
N ARG A 56 2.14 -16.22 -2.62
CA ARG A 56 0.98 -16.80 -1.95
C ARG A 56 -0.15 -17.13 -2.92
N MET A 57 -0.25 -16.49 -4.08
CA MET A 57 -1.38 -16.78 -4.97
C MET A 57 -1.32 -18.19 -5.58
N GLU A 58 -0.11 -18.75 -5.69
CA GLU A 58 0.15 -20.07 -6.27
C GLU A 58 0.09 -21.21 -5.24
N LYS A 59 0.49 -20.94 -4.00
CA LYS A 59 0.65 -21.99 -2.98
C LYS A 59 -0.67 -22.41 -2.35
N PHE A 60 -0.99 -23.70 -2.45
CA PHE A 60 -2.09 -24.31 -1.70
C PHE A 60 -1.67 -24.60 -0.25
N GLU A 61 -1.54 -23.56 0.58
CA GLU A 61 -1.27 -23.74 2.02
C GLU A 61 -2.59 -23.83 2.80
N LYS A 62 -2.86 -24.99 3.40
CA LYS A 62 -3.97 -25.20 4.34
C LYS A 62 -3.55 -24.71 5.74
N ARG A 63 -4.00 -23.52 6.14
CA ARG A 63 -3.82 -23.01 7.52
C ARG A 63 -5.15 -22.45 8.07
N GLY A 64 -5.70 -23.13 9.08
CA GLY A 64 -6.82 -22.66 9.93
C GLY A 64 -8.15 -22.38 9.20
N TYR A 65 -9.05 -21.63 9.86
CA TYR A 65 -10.39 -21.24 9.37
C TYR A 65 -10.36 -20.48 8.03
N MET A 66 -9.29 -19.71 7.76
CA MET A 66 -9.06 -19.05 6.47
C MET A 66 -8.83 -20.05 5.32
N GLY A 67 -8.44 -21.29 5.63
CA GLY A 67 -8.20 -22.36 4.68
C GLY A 67 -9.43 -22.68 3.82
N GLN A 68 -10.62 -22.77 4.39
CA GLN A 68 -11.82 -23.20 3.64
C GLN A 68 -12.26 -22.17 2.59
N LYS A 69 -12.28 -20.87 2.94
CA LYS A 69 -12.62 -19.80 1.97
C LYS A 69 -11.59 -19.72 0.84
N ARG A 70 -10.31 -19.88 1.18
CA ARG A 70 -9.22 -19.87 0.20
C ARG A 70 -9.24 -21.11 -0.68
N GLU A 71 -9.51 -22.27 -0.11
CA GLU A 71 -9.68 -23.53 -0.82
C GLU A 71 -10.84 -23.44 -1.83
N ALA A 72 -11.98 -22.87 -1.46
CA ALA A 72 -13.09 -22.66 -2.39
C ALA A 72 -12.69 -21.77 -3.58
N ILE A 73 -11.91 -20.71 -3.33
CA ILE A 73 -11.38 -19.83 -4.39
C ILE A 73 -10.42 -20.60 -5.29
N MET A 74 -9.46 -21.33 -4.70
CA MET A 74 -8.46 -22.07 -5.47
C MET A 74 -9.08 -23.22 -6.27
N LYS A 75 -10.09 -23.92 -5.73
CA LYS A 75 -10.87 -24.92 -6.48
C LYS A 75 -11.63 -24.31 -7.65
N LYS A 76 -12.18 -23.10 -7.48
CA LYS A 76 -12.98 -22.44 -8.52
C LYS A 76 -12.13 -21.83 -9.64
N TYR A 77 -11.00 -21.21 -9.31
CA TYR A 77 -10.23 -20.39 -10.25
C TYR A 77 -8.82 -20.94 -10.54
N GLY A 78 -8.38 -21.99 -9.85
CA GLY A 78 -7.04 -22.57 -9.98
C GLY A 78 -5.93 -21.84 -9.20
N TYR A 79 -6.23 -20.67 -8.62
CA TYR A 79 -5.28 -19.87 -7.83
C TYR A 79 -6.01 -18.89 -6.89
N ASP A 80 -5.29 -18.23 -5.98
CA ASP A 80 -5.89 -17.26 -5.06
C ASP A 80 -6.04 -15.86 -5.70
N ILE A 81 -7.22 -15.61 -6.27
CA ILE A 81 -7.54 -14.34 -6.96
C ILE A 81 -7.48 -13.12 -6.03
N LYS A 82 -7.61 -13.30 -4.70
CA LYS A 82 -7.55 -12.18 -3.74
C LYS A 82 -6.11 -11.73 -3.53
N ASN A 83 -5.19 -12.68 -3.33
CA ASN A 83 -3.76 -12.38 -3.26
C ASN A 83 -3.26 -11.80 -4.60
N ALA A 84 -3.72 -12.35 -5.73
CA ALA A 84 -3.40 -11.81 -7.05
C ALA A 84 -3.86 -10.35 -7.23
N ALA A 85 -5.12 -10.05 -6.93
CA ALA A 85 -5.63 -8.68 -7.00
C ALA A 85 -4.87 -7.74 -6.05
N HIS A 86 -4.52 -8.21 -4.87
CA HIS A 86 -3.75 -7.41 -3.91
C HIS A 86 -2.30 -7.16 -4.39
N CYS A 87 -1.64 -8.16 -5.00
CA CYS A 87 -0.34 -8.00 -5.64
C CYS A 87 -0.37 -6.86 -6.67
N ILE A 88 -1.35 -6.89 -7.59
CA ILE A 88 -1.51 -5.86 -8.62
C ILE A 88 -1.80 -4.48 -8.01
N ARG A 89 -2.69 -4.39 -7.01
CA ARG A 89 -2.94 -3.15 -6.27
C ARG A 89 -1.66 -2.58 -5.64
N LEU A 90 -0.84 -3.41 -5.01
CA LEU A 90 0.40 -2.99 -4.38
C LEU A 90 1.41 -2.47 -5.41
N LEU A 91 1.54 -3.14 -6.57
CA LEU A 91 2.44 -2.70 -7.63
C LEU A 91 2.02 -1.36 -8.23
N TYR A 92 0.72 -1.16 -8.49
CA TYR A 92 0.20 0.13 -8.93
C TYR A 92 0.46 1.23 -7.89
N GLY A 93 0.21 0.95 -6.61
CA GLY A 93 0.52 1.88 -5.52
C GLY A 93 2.01 2.21 -5.43
N ALA A 94 2.88 1.23 -5.66
CA ALA A 94 4.34 1.42 -5.67
C ALA A 94 4.79 2.33 -6.82
N ILE A 95 4.24 2.11 -8.02
CA ILE A 95 4.50 2.94 -9.21
C ILE A 95 4.01 4.36 -8.98
N HIS A 96 2.78 4.53 -8.45
CA HIS A 96 2.23 5.84 -8.12
C HIS A 96 3.11 6.58 -7.13
N LEU A 97 3.54 5.90 -6.06
CA LEU A 97 4.46 6.48 -5.08
C LEU A 97 5.78 6.92 -5.70
N ALA A 98 6.36 6.10 -6.57
CA ALA A 98 7.62 6.40 -7.23
C ALA A 98 7.53 7.63 -8.16
N ARG A 99 6.40 7.77 -8.86
CA ARG A 99 6.15 8.87 -9.81
C ARG A 99 5.75 10.18 -9.16
N HIS A 100 4.88 10.11 -8.15
CA HIS A 100 4.14 11.27 -7.68
C HIS A 100 4.48 11.66 -6.25
N ASN A 101 5.38 10.94 -5.58
CA ASN A 101 5.70 11.16 -4.17
C ASN A 101 4.41 11.32 -3.35
N SER A 102 3.46 10.41 -3.55
CA SER A 102 2.19 10.36 -2.82
C SER A 102 1.68 8.93 -2.72
N ILE A 103 0.72 8.69 -1.84
CA ILE A 103 0.12 7.36 -1.69
C ILE A 103 -1.29 7.39 -2.25
N GLN A 104 -1.52 6.55 -3.25
CA GLN A 104 -2.82 6.35 -3.85
C GLN A 104 -3.63 5.34 -3.03
N VAL A 105 -4.60 5.84 -2.25
CA VAL A 105 -5.51 4.97 -1.50
C VAL A 105 -6.63 4.44 -2.41
N PHE A 106 -7.19 5.32 -3.22
CA PHE A 106 -8.28 5.03 -4.15
C PHE A 106 -7.70 4.76 -5.54
N LEU A 107 -7.89 3.53 -6.04
CA LEU A 107 -7.41 3.18 -7.37
C LEU A 107 -8.36 3.78 -8.41
N GLU A 108 -7.77 4.23 -9.51
CA GLU A 108 -8.49 4.78 -10.66
C GLU A 108 -7.92 4.19 -11.96
N GLY A 109 -8.62 4.42 -13.07
CA GLY A 109 -8.21 3.98 -14.41
C GLY A 109 -7.81 2.49 -14.48
N SER A 110 -6.69 2.22 -15.14
CA SER A 110 -6.17 0.86 -15.34
C SER A 110 -5.90 0.11 -14.03
N ALA A 111 -5.48 0.82 -12.97
CA ALA A 111 -5.19 0.18 -11.69
C ALA A 111 -6.46 -0.40 -11.05
N ALA A 112 -7.55 0.36 -11.06
CA ALA A 112 -8.87 -0.09 -10.58
C ALA A 112 -9.41 -1.21 -11.48
N PHE A 113 -9.36 -1.01 -12.80
CA PHE A 113 -9.86 -1.96 -13.78
C PHE A 113 -9.20 -3.34 -13.63
N HIS A 114 -7.86 -3.41 -13.68
CA HIS A 114 -7.14 -4.69 -13.57
C HIS A 114 -7.36 -5.36 -12.22
N THR A 115 -7.28 -4.58 -11.13
CA THR A 115 -7.46 -5.12 -9.78
C THR A 115 -8.86 -5.73 -9.62
N LEU A 116 -9.90 -5.06 -10.11
CA LEU A 116 -11.27 -5.54 -10.04
C LEU A 116 -11.52 -6.75 -10.95
N ALA A 117 -11.01 -6.72 -12.18
CA ALA A 117 -11.14 -7.82 -13.13
C ALA A 117 -10.51 -9.11 -12.57
N ILE A 118 -9.31 -9.00 -11.98
CA ILE A 118 -8.64 -10.13 -11.32
C ILE A 118 -9.43 -10.59 -10.10
N LYS A 119 -9.89 -9.66 -9.25
CA LYS A 119 -10.67 -9.99 -8.05
C LYS A 119 -12.00 -10.69 -8.38
N ARG A 120 -12.53 -10.50 -9.59
CA ARG A 120 -13.72 -11.18 -10.11
C ARG A 120 -13.41 -12.50 -10.83
N GLY A 121 -12.14 -12.88 -10.95
CA GLY A 121 -11.71 -14.12 -11.62
C GLY A 121 -11.70 -14.03 -13.14
N GLY A 122 -11.70 -12.83 -13.72
CA GLY A 122 -11.71 -12.65 -15.18
C GLY A 122 -10.36 -12.87 -15.85
N TRP A 123 -9.31 -13.18 -15.09
CA TRP A 123 -7.95 -13.35 -15.60
C TRP A 123 -7.43 -14.74 -15.25
N GLN A 124 -6.65 -15.32 -16.15
CA GLN A 124 -5.91 -16.55 -15.89
C GLN A 124 -4.63 -16.26 -15.11
N LEU A 125 -4.17 -17.23 -14.31
CA LEU A 125 -2.95 -17.09 -13.47
C LEU A 125 -1.75 -16.56 -14.26
N GLU A 126 -1.49 -17.12 -15.43
CA GLU A 126 -0.34 -16.71 -16.26
C GLU A 126 -0.50 -15.28 -16.81
N ALA A 127 -1.72 -14.82 -17.08
CA ALA A 127 -1.96 -13.43 -17.47
C ALA A 127 -1.69 -12.46 -16.32
N VAL A 128 -2.08 -12.83 -15.09
CA VAL A 128 -1.74 -12.07 -13.87
C VAL A 128 -0.23 -11.99 -13.69
N LYS A 129 0.50 -13.10 -13.82
CA LYS A 129 1.96 -13.16 -13.66
C LYS A 129 2.68 -12.30 -14.69
N ARG A 130 2.30 -12.41 -15.98
CA ARG A 130 2.86 -11.55 -17.03
C ARG A 130 2.62 -10.07 -16.75
N HIS A 131 1.43 -9.71 -16.26
CA HIS A 131 1.14 -8.32 -15.93
C HIS A 131 1.90 -7.83 -14.70
N ALA A 132 1.97 -8.63 -13.63
CA ALA A 132 2.78 -8.33 -12.45
C ALA A 132 4.25 -8.11 -12.83
N GLY A 133 4.82 -8.97 -13.70
CA GLY A 133 6.19 -8.80 -14.21
C GLY A 133 6.39 -7.47 -14.94
N ARG A 134 5.45 -7.06 -15.81
CA ARG A 134 5.49 -5.73 -16.45
C ARG A 134 5.45 -4.59 -15.45
N LEU A 135 4.61 -4.71 -14.41
CA LEU A 135 4.51 -3.69 -13.37
C LEU A 135 5.76 -3.64 -12.48
N PHE A 136 6.40 -4.76 -12.16
CA PHE A 136 7.69 -4.78 -11.48
C PHE A 136 8.75 -4.04 -12.29
N ASN A 137 8.88 -4.34 -13.58
CA ASN A 137 9.82 -3.63 -14.46
C ASN A 137 9.52 -2.13 -14.52
N THR A 138 8.24 -1.76 -14.62
CA THR A 138 7.82 -0.35 -14.59
C THR A 138 8.22 0.30 -13.26
N PHE A 139 7.94 -0.37 -12.14
CA PHE A 139 8.29 0.12 -10.82
C PHE A 139 9.79 0.32 -10.66
N ASP A 140 10.64 -0.61 -11.12
CA ASP A 140 12.09 -0.47 -11.03
C ASP A 140 12.61 0.75 -11.80
N LEU A 141 12.07 1.02 -12.99
CA LEU A 141 12.38 2.22 -13.77
C LEU A 141 11.97 3.50 -13.04
N GLU A 142 10.75 3.57 -12.52
CA GLU A 142 10.24 4.77 -11.82
C GLU A 142 10.94 4.99 -10.47
N LYS A 143 11.23 3.90 -9.74
CA LYS A 143 11.99 3.94 -8.49
C LYS A 143 13.39 4.53 -8.71
N GLY A 144 14.00 4.30 -9.87
CA GLY A 144 15.29 4.88 -10.25
C GLY A 144 15.24 6.40 -10.44
N ARG A 145 14.09 6.93 -10.87
CA ARG A 145 13.85 8.37 -11.15
C ARG A 145 13.27 9.15 -9.98
N SER A 146 12.76 8.46 -8.96
CA SER A 146 12.11 9.09 -7.81
C SER A 146 13.06 9.98 -7.01
N GLN A 147 12.52 11.13 -6.58
CA GLN A 147 13.20 12.12 -5.74
C GLN A 147 13.02 11.88 -4.23
N LEU A 148 12.35 10.79 -3.81
CA LEU A 148 12.17 10.53 -2.38
C LEU A 148 13.52 10.34 -1.67
N PRO A 149 13.66 10.87 -0.44
CA PRO A 149 14.87 10.69 0.33
C PRO A 149 15.04 9.22 0.72
N MET A 150 16.28 8.78 0.89
CA MET A 150 16.57 7.38 1.23
C MET A 150 15.96 7.00 2.59
N ARG A 151 15.94 7.93 3.54
CA ARG A 151 15.37 7.77 4.88
C ARG A 151 14.69 9.06 5.30
N VAL A 152 13.77 8.94 6.24
CA VAL A 152 13.17 10.08 6.94
C VAL A 152 14.13 10.55 8.02
N GLU A 153 14.41 11.85 8.06
CA GLU A 153 15.25 12.46 9.10
C GLU A 153 14.53 12.50 10.45
N ARG A 154 15.21 12.01 11.49
CA ARG A 154 14.59 11.89 12.83
C ARG A 154 14.28 13.23 13.47
N GLY A 155 15.11 14.26 13.20
CA GLY A 155 14.91 15.61 13.74
C GLY A 155 13.56 16.19 13.34
N ASP A 156 13.22 16.10 12.05
CA ASP A 156 11.96 16.60 11.51
C ASP A 156 10.75 15.92 12.13
N ILE A 157 10.84 14.61 12.36
CA ILE A 157 9.74 13.84 12.96
C ILE A 157 9.56 14.14 14.44
N ASN A 158 10.66 14.34 15.18
CA ASN A 158 10.58 14.66 16.60
C ASN A 158 9.83 15.97 16.85
N ALA A 159 10.04 16.99 16.01
CA ALA A 159 9.32 18.26 16.12
C ALA A 159 7.81 18.06 15.92
N ILE A 160 7.41 17.31 14.90
CA ILE A 160 5.99 17.01 14.62
C ILE A 160 5.37 16.22 15.79
N VAL A 161 6.06 15.20 16.29
CA VAL A 161 5.56 14.38 17.40
C VAL A 161 5.37 15.22 18.67
N ARG A 162 6.30 16.13 18.98
CA ARG A 162 6.16 17.06 20.12
C ARG A 162 4.92 17.95 19.95
N GLN A 163 4.71 18.49 18.75
CA GLN A 163 3.54 19.31 18.44
C GLN A 163 2.23 18.51 18.61
N VAL A 164 2.18 17.29 18.10
CA VAL A 164 1.03 16.38 18.23
C VAL A 164 0.70 16.08 19.69
N ILE A 165 1.72 15.84 20.53
CA ILE A 165 1.55 15.56 21.95
C ILE A 165 1.03 16.79 22.69
N SER A 166 1.63 17.97 22.44
CA SER A 166 1.19 19.23 23.06
C SER A 166 -0.26 19.54 22.74
N GLU A 167 -0.60 19.46 21.45
CA GLU A 167 -1.94 19.71 20.93
C GLU A 167 -2.97 18.72 21.50
N HIS A 168 -2.60 17.45 21.60
CA HIS A 168 -3.49 16.46 22.21
C HIS A 168 -3.71 16.68 23.71
N TRP A 169 -2.70 17.18 24.42
CA TRP A 169 -2.82 17.49 25.85
C TRP A 169 -3.76 18.68 26.09
N GLU A 170 -3.70 19.70 25.23
CA GLU A 170 -4.63 20.83 25.22
C GLU A 170 -6.06 20.40 24.85
N ASP A 171 -6.25 19.48 23.91
CA ASP A 171 -7.58 18.97 23.57
C ASP A 171 -8.26 18.22 24.75
N LEU A 172 -7.50 17.81 25.76
CA LEU A 172 -7.99 17.05 26.93
C LEU A 172 -8.28 17.92 28.17
N HIS A 173 -7.84 19.19 28.19
CA HIS A 173 -7.92 20.08 29.37
C HIS A 173 -8.46 21.45 28.99
#